data_AF-A0A1Q7P8K1-F1
#
_entry.id   AF-A0A1Q7P8K1-F1
#
_cell.length_a   1.000
_cell.length_b   1.000
_cell.length_c   1.000
_cell.angle_alpha   90.00
_cell.angle_beta   90.00
_cell.angle_gamma   90.00
#
_symmetry.space_group_name_H-M   'P 1'
#
loop_
_entity.id
_entity.type
_entity.pdbx_description
1 polymer ?
#
loop_
_entity_poly.entity_id
_entity_poly.type
_entity_poly.pdbx_seq_one_letter_code
_entity_poly.pdbx_strand_id
1 'polypeptide(L)'
;MATGARTESGNFVVDMVCDVCRVEGFEVEKNAQTGDSPNHFVDILASRKKGKKVQKVAFECWEGTSQVEGRQVEKFAARLKSLGIQSGIYVSPKGFGGNAEFMARKLGVELWDLAKLKERVENIKAPERHKVPGTLPVARAAASRLLAHGLANGAFLRLSSMPKLEFRPYFFANFQIDNQRRKLALGVLVFDGVDGRVCDAALFEGHMDDLPSTGFFVDCLEIEPSTGSMPKLPPELEMKNTVTVAPAGVTEDMIRSKTKETVSGHDDATVTGVQLLHIPIVTLEMLAAGKSYRKILQAATGKMIWDDTQKCSLCDQKSRAICEVCGGTVCTEHERTCSSCRKHLCTDCMVTKGIVNKIPLCPTCKNA
;
A
#
# COMPACT_ATOMS: atom_id res chain seq x y z
N MET A 1 -9.92 -40.95 12.35
CA MET A 1 -9.27 -39.64 12.56
C MET A 1 -8.98 -39.06 11.19
N ALA A 2 -9.70 -38.00 10.81
CA ALA A 2 -9.42 -37.20 9.62
C ALA A 2 -9.81 -35.76 9.95
N THR A 3 -8.85 -35.01 10.49
CA THR A 3 -8.95 -33.57 10.71
C THR A 3 -8.78 -32.89 9.35
N GLY A 4 -9.89 -32.53 8.72
CA GLY A 4 -9.89 -31.64 7.57
C GLY A 4 -9.46 -30.25 8.01
N ALA A 5 -8.21 -29.89 7.71
CA ALA A 5 -7.75 -28.51 7.79
C ALA A 5 -8.57 -27.68 6.80
N ARG A 6 -9.42 -26.78 7.31
CA ARG A 6 -10.05 -25.73 6.50
C ARG A 6 -8.93 -24.84 5.99
N THR A 7 -8.75 -24.83 4.67
CA THR A 7 -7.92 -23.86 3.95
C THR A 7 -8.32 -22.44 4.33
N GLU A 8 -7.35 -21.63 4.73
CA GLU A 8 -7.47 -20.19 5.01
C GLU A 8 -7.78 -19.39 3.73
N SER A 9 -8.97 -19.58 3.16
CA SER A 9 -9.56 -18.58 2.27
C SER A 9 -10.10 -17.46 3.15
N GLY A 10 -9.47 -16.28 3.12
CA GLY A 10 -9.90 -15.12 3.91
C GLY A 10 -11.38 -14.79 3.65
N ASN A 11 -12.20 -14.99 4.67
CA ASN A 11 -13.63 -14.67 4.63
C ASN A 11 -13.76 -13.15 4.80
N PHE A 12 -14.07 -12.46 3.69
CA PHE A 12 -14.16 -11.00 3.63
C PHE A 12 -15.17 -10.43 4.63
N VAL A 13 -16.29 -11.12 4.87
CA VAL A 13 -17.32 -10.67 5.82
C VAL A 13 -16.78 -10.74 7.25
N VAL A 14 -16.09 -11.83 7.58
CA VAL A 14 -15.44 -12.01 8.88
C VAL A 14 -14.39 -10.94 9.13
N ASP A 15 -13.55 -10.65 8.13
CA ASP A 15 -12.53 -9.60 8.22
C ASP A 15 -13.16 -8.22 8.50
N MET A 16 -14.20 -7.87 7.76
CA MET A 16 -14.89 -6.59 7.93
C MET A 16 -15.56 -6.46 9.31
N VAL A 17 -16.19 -7.53 9.81
CA VAL A 17 -16.80 -7.53 11.16
C VAL A 17 -15.73 -7.40 12.24
N CYS A 18 -14.59 -8.08 12.08
CA CYS A 18 -13.45 -7.93 12.99
C CYS A 18 -12.99 -6.48 13.09
N ASP A 19 -12.90 -5.77 11.97
CA ASP A 19 -12.50 -4.37 11.94
C ASP A 19 -13.52 -3.44 12.63
N VAL A 20 -14.83 -3.65 12.39
CA VAL A 20 -15.90 -2.95 13.12
C VAL A 20 -15.76 -3.17 14.63
N CYS A 21 -15.60 -4.42 15.09
CA CYS A 21 -15.47 -4.75 16.50
C CYS A 21 -14.25 -4.08 17.14
N ARG A 22 -13.09 -4.09 16.46
CA ARG A 22 -11.87 -3.43 16.95
C ARG A 22 -12.06 -1.93 17.11
N VAL A 23 -12.71 -1.28 16.14
CA VAL A 23 -13.01 0.15 16.20
C VAL A 23 -13.97 0.48 17.35
N GLU A 24 -14.92 -0.40 17.63
CA GLU A 24 -15.80 -0.28 18.80
C GLU A 24 -15.10 -0.61 20.14
N GLY A 25 -13.79 -0.89 20.10
CA GLY A 25 -12.93 -1.11 21.26
C GLY A 25 -12.95 -2.53 21.80
N PHE A 26 -13.33 -3.52 20.99
CA PHE A 26 -13.26 -4.93 21.36
C PHE A 26 -11.93 -5.57 20.94
N GLU A 27 -11.42 -6.47 21.78
CA GLU A 27 -10.45 -7.49 21.39
C GLU A 27 -11.18 -8.59 20.63
N VAL A 28 -10.57 -9.12 19.56
CA VAL A 28 -11.26 -10.00 18.60
C VAL A 28 -10.47 -11.28 18.36
N GLU A 29 -11.12 -12.41 18.55
CA GLU A 29 -10.62 -13.75 18.22
C GLU A 29 -11.44 -14.36 17.08
N LYS A 30 -10.77 -14.85 16.04
CA LYS A 30 -11.41 -15.55 14.91
C LYS A 30 -11.45 -17.05 15.18
N ASN A 31 -12.47 -17.73 14.67
CA ASN A 31 -12.68 -19.17 14.85
C ASN A 31 -12.58 -19.57 16.33
N ALA A 32 -13.13 -18.74 17.21
CA ALA A 32 -12.94 -18.88 18.65
C ALA A 32 -13.63 -20.15 19.14
N GLN A 33 -12.84 -21.04 19.74
CA GLN A 33 -13.35 -22.17 20.49
C GLN A 33 -13.68 -21.71 21.91
N THR A 34 -14.87 -22.03 22.39
CA THR A 34 -15.28 -21.64 23.73
C THR A 34 -15.80 -22.86 24.50
N GLY A 35 -15.29 -23.05 25.72
CA GLY A 35 -15.60 -24.21 26.58
C GLY A 35 -14.84 -25.49 26.22
N ASP A 36 -15.05 -26.54 27.02
CA ASP A 36 -14.33 -27.82 26.93
C ASP A 36 -14.84 -28.76 25.81
N SER A 37 -15.84 -28.32 25.03
CA SER A 37 -16.42 -29.11 23.95
C SER A 37 -15.67 -28.85 22.64
N PRO A 38 -15.08 -29.87 21.99
CA PRO A 38 -14.29 -29.72 20.77
C PRO A 38 -15.08 -29.31 19.52
N ASN A 39 -16.42 -29.18 19.61
CA ASN A 39 -17.29 -28.95 18.45
C ASN A 39 -18.05 -27.62 18.46
N HIS A 40 -17.76 -26.70 19.39
CA HIS A 40 -18.46 -25.41 19.48
C HIS A 40 -17.51 -24.26 19.14
N PHE A 41 -17.49 -23.89 17.85
CA PHE A 41 -16.80 -22.70 17.35
C PHE A 41 -17.79 -21.59 17.04
N VAL A 42 -17.35 -20.34 17.17
CA VAL A 42 -18.02 -19.19 16.56
C VAL A 42 -17.03 -18.53 15.61
N ASP A 43 -17.52 -17.89 14.54
CA ASP A 43 -16.63 -17.28 13.56
C ASP A 43 -15.80 -16.16 14.18
N ILE A 44 -16.42 -15.37 15.06
CA ILE A 44 -15.77 -14.28 15.78
C ILE A 44 -16.25 -14.24 17.23
N LEU A 45 -15.32 -14.10 18.16
CA LEU A 45 -15.59 -13.71 19.54
C LEU A 45 -14.97 -12.34 19.81
N ALA A 46 -15.82 -11.35 20.07
CA ALA A 46 -15.39 -10.02 20.46
C ALA A 46 -15.53 -9.86 21.99
N SER A 47 -14.50 -9.35 22.66
CA SER A 47 -14.52 -9.13 24.10
C SER A 47 -13.99 -7.74 24.48
N ARG A 48 -14.56 -7.14 25.51
CA ARG A 48 -14.10 -5.84 26.03
C ARG A 48 -14.29 -5.78 27.53
N LYS A 49 -13.26 -5.31 28.23
CA LYS A 49 -13.32 -5.10 29.68
C LYS A 49 -14.03 -3.78 30.00
N LYS A 50 -15.07 -3.84 30.83
CA LYS A 50 -15.75 -2.66 31.41
C LYS A 50 -15.65 -2.75 32.93
N GLY A 51 -14.62 -2.12 33.49
CA GLY A 51 -14.28 -2.22 34.92
C GLY A 51 -13.88 -3.66 35.30
N LYS A 52 -14.62 -4.27 36.24
CA LYS A 52 -14.40 -5.67 36.67
C LYS A 52 -15.12 -6.72 35.82
N LYS A 53 -16.00 -6.32 34.90
CA LYS A 53 -16.78 -7.24 34.05
C LYS A 53 -16.16 -7.33 32.66
N VAL A 54 -16.14 -8.53 32.08
CA VAL A 54 -15.78 -8.76 30.68
C VAL A 54 -17.08 -8.91 29.89
N GLN A 55 -17.32 -7.99 28.96
CA GLN A 55 -18.39 -8.11 27.98
C GLN A 55 -17.89 -9.01 26.85
N LYS A 56 -18.64 -10.06 26.51
CA LYS A 56 -18.38 -10.94 25.36
C LYS A 56 -19.56 -10.91 24.39
N VAL A 57 -19.27 -10.84 23.10
CA VAL A 57 -20.25 -10.89 22.02
C VAL A 57 -19.72 -11.84 20.96
N ALA A 58 -20.50 -12.85 20.60
CA ALA A 58 -20.13 -13.78 19.54
C ALA A 58 -20.81 -13.40 18.23
N PHE A 59 -20.14 -13.65 17.10
CA PHE A 59 -20.67 -13.42 15.77
C PHE A 59 -20.61 -14.69 14.94
N GLU A 60 -21.65 -14.90 14.13
CA GLU A 60 -21.71 -15.90 13.07
C GLU A 60 -21.94 -15.17 11.74
N CYS A 61 -21.11 -15.46 10.74
CA CYS A 61 -21.06 -14.78 9.45
C CYS A 61 -21.52 -15.71 8.33
N TRP A 62 -22.64 -15.36 7.68
CA TRP A 62 -23.18 -16.13 6.56
C TRP A 62 -22.60 -15.69 5.22
N GLU A 63 -22.00 -16.65 4.51
CA GLU A 63 -21.44 -16.47 3.17
C GLU A 63 -22.28 -17.11 2.05
N GLY A 64 -23.47 -17.65 2.39
CA GLY A 64 -24.32 -18.27 1.38
C GLY A 64 -24.83 -17.27 0.34
N THR A 65 -25.27 -17.79 -0.81
CA THR A 65 -25.80 -16.98 -1.92
C THR A 65 -27.24 -16.53 -1.71
N SER A 66 -27.94 -17.09 -0.71
CA SER A 66 -29.33 -16.80 -0.37
C SER A 66 -29.45 -16.05 0.96
N GLN A 67 -30.65 -15.55 1.24
CA GLN A 67 -31.02 -15.06 2.57
C GLN A 67 -30.86 -16.17 3.63
N VAL A 68 -30.58 -15.75 4.86
CA VAL A 68 -30.50 -16.65 6.02
C VAL A 68 -31.91 -17.06 6.45
N GLU A 69 -32.10 -18.35 6.75
CA GLU A 69 -33.36 -18.88 7.26
C GLU A 69 -33.36 -19.00 8.80
N GLY A 70 -34.55 -19.23 9.38
CA GLY A 70 -34.73 -19.28 10.83
C GLY A 70 -33.93 -20.36 11.55
N ARG A 71 -33.69 -21.50 10.87
CA ARG A 71 -32.99 -22.64 11.46
C ARG A 71 -31.51 -22.32 11.74
N GLN A 72 -30.88 -21.49 10.92
CA GLN A 72 -29.49 -21.06 11.08
C GLN A 72 -29.34 -20.18 12.33
N VAL A 73 -30.27 -19.22 12.50
CA VAL A 73 -30.30 -18.34 13.68
C VAL A 73 -30.58 -19.15 14.95
N GLU A 74 -31.49 -20.13 14.90
CA GLU A 74 -31.78 -21.01 16.04
C GLU A 74 -30.56 -21.84 16.46
N LYS A 75 -29.86 -22.44 15.48
CA LYS A 75 -28.61 -23.18 15.75
C LYS A 75 -27.55 -22.30 16.39
N PHE A 76 -27.43 -21.05 15.95
CA PHE A 76 -26.49 -20.10 16.55
C PHE A 76 -26.91 -19.72 17.98
N ALA A 77 -28.18 -19.40 18.23
CA ALA A 77 -28.67 -19.10 19.57
C ALA A 77 -28.48 -20.25 20.56
N ALA A 78 -28.72 -21.50 20.11
CA ALA A 78 -28.46 -22.69 20.91
C ALA A 78 -26.97 -22.80 21.28
N ARG A 79 -26.07 -22.46 20.34
CA ARG A 79 -24.62 -22.40 20.56
C ARG A 79 -24.25 -21.30 21.56
N LEU A 80 -24.81 -20.10 21.46
CA LEU A 80 -24.59 -19.04 22.46
C LEU A 80 -24.93 -19.52 23.87
N LYS A 81 -26.08 -20.19 24.01
CA LYS A 81 -26.54 -20.74 25.29
C LYS A 81 -25.59 -21.81 25.83
N SER A 82 -25.12 -22.73 24.99
CA SER A 82 -24.16 -23.77 25.42
C SER A 82 -22.81 -23.18 25.82
N LEU A 83 -22.44 -22.03 25.24
CA LEU A 83 -21.18 -21.32 25.53
C LEU A 83 -21.28 -20.35 26.71
N GLY A 84 -22.47 -20.17 27.30
CA GLY A 84 -22.71 -19.18 28.35
C GLY A 84 -22.55 -17.73 27.89
N ILE A 85 -22.62 -17.47 26.58
CA ILE A 85 -22.50 -16.13 26.00
C ILE A 85 -23.91 -15.53 25.88
N GLN A 86 -24.11 -14.39 26.53
CA GLN A 86 -25.44 -13.76 26.61
C GLN A 86 -25.82 -12.94 25.38
N SER A 87 -24.84 -12.55 24.56
CA SER A 87 -25.06 -11.66 23.41
C SER A 87 -24.43 -12.25 22.15
N GLY A 88 -25.21 -12.34 21.08
CA GLY A 88 -24.70 -12.75 19.79
C GLY A 88 -25.33 -12.00 18.62
N ILE A 89 -24.52 -11.84 17.58
CA ILE A 89 -24.87 -11.13 16.35
C ILE A 89 -24.74 -12.10 15.17
N TYR A 90 -25.78 -12.17 14.34
CA TYR A 90 -25.75 -12.93 13.10
C TYR A 90 -25.58 -11.96 11.92
N VAL A 91 -24.58 -12.18 11.08
CA VAL A 91 -24.19 -11.27 10.00
C VAL A 91 -24.48 -11.91 8.64
N SER A 92 -25.17 -11.21 7.75
CA SER A 92 -25.46 -11.69 6.38
C SER A 92 -25.56 -10.54 5.37
N PRO A 93 -24.61 -10.42 4.43
CA PRO A 93 -24.70 -9.45 3.34
C PRO A 93 -25.88 -9.70 2.38
N LYS A 94 -26.44 -10.92 2.39
CA LYS A 94 -27.61 -11.29 1.57
C LYS A 94 -28.94 -11.04 2.27
N GLY A 95 -28.90 -10.61 3.53
CA GLY A 95 -30.08 -10.35 4.36
C GLY A 95 -30.67 -11.62 4.99
N PHE A 96 -31.88 -11.47 5.51
CA PHE A 96 -32.58 -12.44 6.34
C PHE A 96 -34.00 -12.65 5.82
N GLY A 97 -34.48 -13.89 5.83
CA GLY A 97 -35.89 -14.17 5.58
C GLY A 97 -36.74 -13.86 6.82
N GLY A 98 -38.07 -13.69 6.66
CA GLY A 98 -38.96 -13.34 7.77
C GLY A 98 -38.92 -14.31 8.95
N ASN A 99 -38.72 -15.60 8.71
CA ASN A 99 -38.52 -16.60 9.77
C ASN A 99 -37.22 -16.38 10.56
N ALA A 100 -36.15 -15.93 9.92
CA ALA A 100 -34.89 -15.61 10.59
C ALA A 100 -35.03 -14.38 11.49
N GLU A 101 -35.72 -13.34 11.01
CA GLU A 101 -36.01 -12.14 11.81
C GLU A 101 -36.88 -12.46 13.03
N PHE A 102 -37.92 -13.29 12.85
CA PHE A 102 -38.77 -13.76 13.95
C PHE A 102 -37.97 -14.54 15.00
N MET A 103 -37.14 -15.50 14.56
CA MET A 103 -36.32 -16.30 15.48
C MET A 103 -35.26 -15.46 16.18
N ALA A 104 -34.62 -14.53 15.49
CA ALA A 104 -33.63 -13.63 16.07
C ALA A 104 -34.23 -12.79 17.20
N ARG A 105 -35.40 -12.19 16.96
CA ARG A 105 -36.15 -11.43 17.96
C ARG A 105 -36.55 -12.30 19.16
N LYS A 106 -37.08 -13.50 18.89
CA LYS A 106 -37.51 -14.45 19.93
C LYS A 106 -36.35 -14.92 20.81
N LEU A 107 -35.17 -15.10 20.22
CA LEU A 107 -34.00 -15.70 20.89
C LEU A 107 -32.97 -14.67 21.35
N GLY A 108 -33.22 -13.37 21.17
CA GLY A 108 -32.31 -12.30 21.57
C GLY A 108 -31.02 -12.25 20.74
N VAL A 109 -31.05 -12.72 19.50
CA VAL A 109 -29.93 -12.59 18.55
C VAL A 109 -30.11 -11.30 17.76
N GLU A 110 -29.07 -10.49 17.69
CA GLU A 110 -29.07 -9.28 16.87
C GLU A 110 -28.70 -9.63 15.42
N LEU A 111 -29.37 -9.00 14.45
CA LEU A 111 -29.12 -9.23 13.02
C LEU A 111 -28.40 -8.03 12.40
N TRP A 112 -27.36 -8.32 11.62
CA TRP A 112 -26.58 -7.37 10.83
C TRP A 112 -26.68 -7.74 9.35
N ASP A 113 -27.50 -7.02 8.61
CA ASP A 113 -27.57 -7.12 7.16
C ASP A 113 -26.53 -6.21 6.48
N LEU A 114 -26.50 -6.17 5.15
CA LEU A 114 -25.57 -5.31 4.42
C LEU A 114 -25.76 -3.82 4.75
N ALA A 115 -26.99 -3.36 4.97
CA ALA A 115 -27.26 -1.96 5.25
C ALA A 115 -26.67 -1.56 6.61
N LYS A 116 -26.93 -2.36 7.65
CA LYS A 116 -26.39 -2.15 8.99
C LYS A 116 -24.88 -2.31 9.04
N LEU A 117 -24.33 -3.24 8.27
CA LEU A 117 -22.88 -3.43 8.17
C LEU A 117 -22.22 -2.24 7.48
N LYS A 118 -22.82 -1.69 6.41
CA LYS A 118 -22.38 -0.44 5.79
C LYS A 118 -22.46 0.74 6.75
N GLU A 119 -23.58 0.90 7.45
CA GLU A 119 -23.75 1.95 8.46
C GLU A 119 -22.67 1.86 9.54
N ARG A 120 -22.38 0.65 10.05
CA ARG A 120 -21.32 0.42 11.04
C ARG A 120 -19.94 0.69 10.47
N VAL A 121 -19.67 0.32 9.22
CA VAL A 121 -18.41 0.61 8.52
C VAL A 121 -18.26 2.11 8.19
N GLU A 122 -19.34 2.83 7.94
CA GLU A 122 -19.33 4.29 7.79
C GLU A 122 -19.13 4.99 9.14
N ASN A 123 -19.66 4.39 10.22
CA ASN A 123 -19.48 4.80 11.61
C ASN A 123 -18.15 4.36 12.22
N ILE A 124 -17.41 3.45 11.57
CA ILE A 124 -15.96 3.55 11.53
C ILE A 124 -15.72 4.88 10.81
N LYS A 125 -15.85 5.99 11.55
CA LYS A 125 -14.98 7.15 11.33
C LYS A 125 -13.66 6.47 11.14
N ALA A 126 -13.11 6.52 9.92
CA ALA A 126 -11.73 6.11 9.70
C ALA A 126 -11.05 6.64 10.95
N PRO A 127 -10.48 5.77 11.83
CA PRO A 127 -9.85 6.29 13.04
C PRO A 127 -9.08 7.49 12.55
N GLU A 128 -9.16 8.67 13.18
CA GLU A 128 -8.30 9.78 12.79
C GLU A 128 -6.90 9.17 12.75
N ARG A 129 -6.50 8.69 11.55
CA ARG A 129 -5.42 7.73 11.35
C ARG A 129 -4.32 8.71 11.52
N HIS A 130 -3.76 8.66 12.73
CA HIS A 130 -3.22 9.76 13.51
C HIS A 130 -2.99 10.97 12.64
N LYS A 131 -3.60 12.15 12.89
CA LYS A 131 -3.21 13.37 12.17
C LYS A 131 -1.68 13.46 12.22
N VAL A 132 -1.02 13.01 11.15
CA VAL A 132 0.41 12.79 11.18
C VAL A 132 0.96 14.17 10.91
N PRO A 133 1.60 14.81 11.90
CA PRO A 133 2.09 16.17 11.73
C PRO A 133 3.10 16.19 10.57
N GLY A 134 3.08 17.28 9.81
CA GLY A 134 4.01 17.44 8.68
C GLY A 134 3.70 16.55 7.47
N THR A 135 2.48 16.03 7.34
CA THR A 135 2.08 15.27 6.13
C THR A 135 1.96 16.18 4.91
N LEU A 136 2.64 15.80 3.83
CA LEU A 136 2.51 16.51 2.56
C LEU A 136 1.33 15.98 1.75
N PRO A 137 0.63 16.85 1.00
CA PRO A 137 -0.43 16.42 0.10
C PRO A 137 0.10 15.57 -1.05
N VAL A 138 -0.78 14.77 -1.68
CA VAL A 138 -0.48 14.10 -2.95
C VAL A 138 -0.83 15.04 -4.11
N ALA A 139 0.13 15.25 -5.01
CA ALA A 139 -0.07 16.03 -6.22
C ALA A 139 -1.16 15.42 -7.10
N ARG A 140 -1.99 16.28 -7.71
CA ARG A 140 -3.04 15.85 -8.65
C ARG A 140 -2.50 15.04 -9.83
N ALA A 141 -1.28 15.35 -10.28
CA ALA A 141 -0.62 14.67 -11.39
C ALA A 141 0.04 13.33 -11.00
N ALA A 142 0.04 12.94 -9.72
CA ALA A 142 0.74 11.74 -9.27
C ALA A 142 0.21 10.48 -9.98
N ALA A 143 -1.11 10.35 -10.11
CA ALA A 143 -1.72 9.19 -10.74
C ALA A 143 -1.39 9.06 -12.23
N SER A 144 -1.55 10.16 -12.99
CA SER A 144 -1.26 10.15 -14.41
C SER A 144 0.23 9.88 -14.68
N ARG A 145 1.13 10.39 -13.83
CA ARG A 145 2.56 10.09 -13.92
C ARG A 145 2.90 8.64 -13.57
N LEU A 146 2.25 8.08 -12.56
CA LEU A 146 2.47 6.70 -12.14
C LEU A 146 2.02 5.70 -13.22
N LEU A 147 0.87 5.97 -13.84
CA LEU A 147 0.28 5.16 -14.90
C LEU A 147 0.89 5.45 -16.28
N ALA A 148 1.62 6.55 -16.44
CA ALA A 148 2.36 6.81 -17.66
C ALA A 148 3.51 5.80 -17.79
N HIS A 149 3.45 4.99 -18.84
CA HIS A 149 4.51 4.03 -19.14
C HIS A 149 5.62 4.66 -19.99
N GLY A 150 5.28 5.59 -20.89
CA GLY A 150 6.24 6.13 -21.86
C GLY A 150 6.72 5.08 -22.89
N LEU A 151 6.06 3.93 -22.95
CA LEU A 151 6.37 2.81 -23.83
C LEU A 151 5.31 2.69 -24.93
N ALA A 152 5.74 2.34 -26.15
CA ALA A 152 4.89 2.20 -27.33
C ALA A 152 3.75 1.19 -27.11
N ASN A 153 4.02 0.09 -26.40
CA ASN A 153 3.04 -0.93 -26.01
C ASN A 153 2.84 -1.00 -24.50
N GLY A 154 2.84 0.15 -23.81
CA GLY A 154 2.73 0.22 -22.35
C GLY A 154 1.50 -0.49 -21.76
N ALA A 155 0.40 -0.61 -22.52
CA ALA A 155 -0.80 -1.37 -22.11
C ALA A 155 -0.56 -2.88 -21.92
N PHE A 156 0.59 -3.41 -22.37
CA PHE A 156 1.01 -4.77 -22.09
C PHE A 156 1.43 -4.97 -20.61
N LEU A 157 1.80 -3.90 -19.91
CA LEU A 157 1.99 -3.93 -18.46
C LEU A 157 0.63 -4.06 -17.78
N ARG A 158 0.53 -5.05 -16.90
CA ARG A 158 -0.64 -5.24 -16.04
C ARG A 158 -0.25 -5.00 -14.60
N LEU A 159 -1.13 -4.38 -13.82
CA LEU A 159 -0.90 -4.25 -12.39
C LEU A 159 -0.90 -5.64 -11.76
N SER A 160 0.14 -5.94 -10.95
CA SER A 160 0.18 -7.18 -10.17
C SER A 160 -0.60 -7.06 -8.87
N SER A 161 -0.64 -5.85 -8.32
CA SER A 161 -1.30 -5.50 -7.07
C SER A 161 -1.79 -4.05 -7.12
N MET A 162 -2.67 -3.71 -6.19
CA MET A 162 -3.08 -2.32 -6.00
C MET A 162 -1.86 -1.48 -5.59
N PRO A 163 -1.73 -0.24 -6.11
CA PRO A 163 -0.69 0.67 -5.66
C PRO A 163 -0.70 0.82 -4.13
N LYS A 164 0.49 0.94 -3.53
CA LYS A 164 0.68 1.13 -2.08
C LYS A 164 1.10 2.56 -1.82
N LEU A 165 0.42 3.26 -0.90
CA LEU A 165 0.75 4.63 -0.49
C LEU A 165 1.31 4.58 0.92
N GLU A 166 2.56 5.00 1.08
CA GLU A 166 3.21 5.07 2.37
C GLU A 166 3.62 6.52 2.65
N PHE A 167 3.17 7.08 3.77
CA PHE A 167 3.71 8.33 4.27
C PHE A 167 5.00 8.03 5.04
N ARG A 168 6.14 8.29 4.40
CA ARG A 168 7.46 8.04 4.99
C ARG A 168 8.02 9.29 5.67
N PRO A 169 8.59 9.19 6.88
CA PRO A 169 9.20 10.32 7.57
C PRO A 169 10.53 10.69 6.90
N TYR A 170 10.77 11.98 6.72
CA TYR A 170 12.05 12.54 6.27
C TYR A 170 12.40 13.76 7.11
N PHE A 171 13.64 13.83 7.56
CA PHE A 171 14.16 14.98 8.30
C PHE A 171 14.94 15.90 7.36
N PHE A 172 14.60 17.18 7.41
CA PHE A 172 15.28 18.25 6.68
C PHE A 172 16.10 19.06 7.67
N ALA A 173 17.41 18.92 7.61
CA ALA A 173 18.34 19.58 8.50
C ALA A 173 19.05 20.72 7.78
N ASN A 174 18.70 21.95 8.14
CA ASN A 174 19.36 23.14 7.62
C ASN A 174 20.72 23.28 8.31
N PHE A 175 21.75 23.55 7.52
CA PHE A 175 23.09 23.74 8.02
C PHE A 175 23.71 25.01 7.45
N GLN A 176 24.63 25.60 8.22
CA GLN A 176 25.45 26.72 7.84
C GLN A 176 26.90 26.40 8.20
N ILE A 177 27.80 26.63 7.25
CA ILE A 177 29.24 26.52 7.44
C ILE A 177 29.80 27.93 7.34
N ASP A 178 30.38 28.39 8.43
CA ASP A 178 31.09 29.66 8.46
C ASP A 178 32.60 29.41 8.43
N ASN A 179 33.35 30.44 8.07
CA ASN A 179 34.76 30.58 8.38
C ASN A 179 34.89 31.94 9.06
N GLN A 180 35.89 32.15 9.91
CA GLN A 180 36.16 33.33 10.73
C GLN A 180 35.98 34.71 10.04
N ARG A 181 35.91 34.76 8.69
CA ARG A 181 35.68 35.98 7.92
C ARG A 181 34.48 35.94 6.95
N ARG A 182 33.94 34.77 6.58
CA ARG A 182 32.89 34.64 5.54
C ARG A 182 32.08 33.35 5.72
N LYS A 183 30.80 33.43 5.37
CA LYS A 183 29.92 32.26 5.20
C LYS A 183 30.39 31.45 3.99
N LEU A 184 30.70 30.17 4.22
CA LEU A 184 31.24 29.27 3.19
C LEU A 184 30.12 28.53 2.45
N ALA A 185 29.13 28.02 3.20
CA ALA A 185 28.01 27.29 2.63
C ALA A 185 26.75 27.43 3.49
N LEU A 186 25.60 27.43 2.82
CA LEU A 186 24.29 27.30 3.42
C LEU A 186 23.54 26.24 2.64
N GLY A 187 22.92 25.29 3.33
CA GLY A 187 22.17 24.25 2.64
C GLY A 187 21.24 23.48 3.55
N VAL A 188 20.70 22.41 2.98
CA VAL A 188 19.86 21.45 3.67
C VAL A 188 20.32 20.03 3.33
N LEU A 189 20.35 19.17 4.33
CA LEU A 189 20.47 17.73 4.18
C LEU A 189 19.12 17.08 4.45
N VAL A 190 18.75 16.11 3.63
CA VAL A 190 17.54 15.31 3.81
C VAL A 190 17.91 13.90 4.23
N PHE A 191 17.34 13.45 5.35
CA PHE A 191 17.57 12.12 5.90
C PHE A 191 16.29 11.28 5.83
N ASP A 192 16.40 10.00 5.45
CA ASP A 192 15.31 9.04 5.64
C ASP A 192 15.06 8.88 7.14
N GLY A 193 13.85 9.19 7.60
CA GLY A 193 13.49 9.14 9.01
C GLY A 193 13.37 7.72 9.56
N VAL A 194 13.42 6.68 8.73
CA VAL A 194 13.38 5.27 9.16
C VAL A 194 14.76 4.79 9.62
N ASP A 195 15.83 5.15 8.92
CA ASP A 195 17.19 4.64 9.19
C ASP A 195 18.27 5.74 9.34
N GLY A 196 17.91 6.99 9.09
CA GLY A 196 18.78 8.16 9.19
C GLY A 196 19.88 8.20 8.15
N ARG A 197 19.72 7.56 6.98
CA ARG A 197 20.63 7.74 5.84
C ARG A 197 20.37 9.07 5.14
N VAL A 198 21.41 9.72 4.64
CA VAL A 198 21.28 10.90 3.78
C VAL A 198 20.72 10.45 2.43
N CYS A 199 19.64 11.09 1.97
CA CYS A 199 18.95 10.74 0.72
C CYS A 199 18.95 11.87 -0.30
N ASP A 200 19.10 13.12 0.15
CA ASP A 200 19.12 14.29 -0.73
C ASP A 200 19.83 15.46 -0.04
N ALA A 201 20.23 16.44 -0.82
CA ALA A 201 20.88 17.65 -0.34
C ALA A 201 20.72 18.78 -1.36
N ALA A 202 20.73 20.01 -0.86
CA ALA A 202 20.86 21.20 -1.70
C ALA A 202 21.65 22.28 -0.98
N LEU A 203 22.38 23.06 -1.76
CA LEU A 203 23.06 24.27 -1.31
C LEU A 203 22.25 25.48 -1.79
N PHE A 204 21.92 26.37 -0.86
CA PHE A 204 21.34 27.67 -1.13
C PHE A 204 22.44 28.70 -1.43
N GLU A 205 23.59 28.55 -0.77
CA GLU A 205 24.78 29.37 -0.97
C GLU A 205 26.05 28.51 -0.85
N GLY A 206 27.10 28.90 -1.56
CA GLY A 206 28.40 28.24 -1.48
C GLY A 206 28.55 27.00 -2.35
N HIS A 207 29.57 26.21 -2.05
CA HIS A 207 29.91 24.99 -2.77
C HIS A 207 30.42 23.93 -1.79
N MET A 208 29.99 22.69 -1.99
CA MET A 208 30.49 21.51 -1.29
C MET A 208 30.52 20.35 -2.28
N ASP A 209 31.59 19.59 -2.24
CA ASP A 209 31.73 18.34 -2.98
C ASP A 209 30.96 17.21 -2.26
N ASP A 210 30.66 16.15 -3.00
CA ASP A 210 30.13 14.87 -2.48
C ASP A 210 28.76 14.88 -1.78
N LEU A 211 27.99 15.97 -1.91
CA LEU A 211 26.61 15.99 -1.45
C LEU A 211 25.68 15.24 -2.43
N PRO A 212 24.79 14.35 -1.92
CA PRO A 212 23.83 13.66 -2.78
C PRO A 212 22.81 14.65 -3.34
N SER A 213 22.90 14.98 -4.63
CA SER A 213 22.00 15.93 -5.30
C SER A 213 20.98 15.20 -6.18
N THR A 214 20.09 14.42 -5.56
CA THR A 214 19.04 13.73 -6.34
C THR A 214 17.89 14.67 -6.72
N GLY A 215 17.66 15.70 -5.90
CA GLY A 215 16.56 16.65 -6.02
C GLY A 215 15.18 16.03 -5.80
N PHE A 216 15.07 14.79 -5.30
CA PHE A 216 13.77 14.14 -5.14
C PHE A 216 12.97 14.64 -3.95
N PHE A 217 13.67 15.11 -2.91
CA PHE A 217 13.04 15.44 -1.63
C PHE A 217 13.22 16.92 -1.26
N VAL A 218 14.30 17.59 -1.68
CA VAL A 218 14.50 19.02 -1.35
C VAL A 218 13.32 19.88 -1.81
N ASP A 219 12.79 19.66 -3.02
CA ASP A 219 11.61 20.38 -3.55
C ASP A 219 10.36 20.26 -2.64
N CYS A 220 10.32 19.28 -1.73
CA CYS A 220 9.22 19.13 -0.80
C CYS A 220 9.19 20.20 0.29
N LEU A 221 10.30 20.91 0.53
CA LEU A 221 10.38 22.01 1.51
C LEU A 221 9.45 23.17 1.16
N GLU A 222 9.17 23.37 -0.13
CA GLU A 222 8.29 24.45 -0.61
C GLU A 222 6.81 24.10 -0.48
N ILE A 223 6.48 22.86 -0.10
CA ILE A 223 5.10 22.38 -0.01
C ILE A 223 4.59 22.53 1.43
N GLU A 224 3.51 23.28 1.59
CA GLU A 224 2.84 23.43 2.89
C GLU A 224 2.20 22.10 3.34
N PRO A 225 2.51 21.59 4.55
CA PRO A 225 1.94 20.35 5.04
C PRO A 225 0.42 20.46 5.27
N SER A 226 -0.34 19.58 4.62
CA SER A 226 -1.78 19.46 4.83
C SER A 226 -2.07 18.44 5.93
N THR A 227 -2.05 18.89 7.19
CA THR A 227 -2.35 17.99 8.31
C THR A 227 -3.80 17.49 8.21
N GLY A 228 -4.01 16.19 8.01
CA GLY A 228 -5.24 15.52 8.43
C GLY A 228 -6.36 15.28 7.40
N SER A 229 -6.11 15.28 6.09
CA SER A 229 -7.03 14.60 5.19
C SER A 229 -6.30 13.87 4.07
N MET A 230 -6.64 12.58 3.91
CA MET A 230 -6.21 11.79 2.77
C MET A 230 -6.63 12.52 1.48
N PRO A 231 -5.70 12.84 0.58
CA PRO A 231 -6.04 13.47 -0.68
C PRO A 231 -7.05 12.57 -1.42
N LYS A 232 -8.06 13.18 -2.05
CA LYS A 232 -8.99 12.44 -2.91
C LYS A 232 -8.18 11.83 -4.06
N LEU A 233 -7.88 10.55 -3.95
CA LEU A 233 -7.20 9.80 -4.98
C LEU A 233 -8.13 9.64 -6.19
N PRO A 234 -7.60 9.59 -7.42
CA PRO A 234 -8.39 9.27 -8.59
C PRO A 234 -9.11 7.92 -8.43
N PRO A 235 -10.31 7.74 -9.01
CA PRO A 235 -11.06 6.49 -8.92
C PRO A 235 -10.26 5.26 -9.36
N GLU A 236 -9.28 5.43 -10.23
CA GLU A 236 -8.41 4.38 -10.74
C GLU A 236 -7.35 3.91 -9.72
N LEU A 237 -7.15 4.69 -8.65
CA LEU A 237 -6.22 4.42 -7.55
C LEU A 237 -6.99 4.35 -6.22
N GLU A 238 -8.05 3.55 -6.12
CA GLU A 238 -8.71 3.33 -4.82
C GLU A 238 -7.76 2.66 -3.81
N MET A 239 -6.95 3.46 -3.11
CA MET A 239 -5.93 3.02 -2.14
C MET A 239 -6.47 3.09 -0.70
N LYS A 240 -7.79 3.10 -0.51
CA LYS A 240 -8.45 3.31 0.80
C LYS A 240 -7.93 2.32 1.87
N ASN A 241 -7.47 1.14 1.45
CA ASN A 241 -6.96 0.09 2.34
C ASN A 241 -5.44 -0.11 2.33
N THR A 242 -4.67 0.63 1.53
CA THR A 242 -3.21 0.43 1.39
C THR A 242 -2.37 1.60 1.90
N VAL A 243 -2.98 2.50 2.68
CA VAL A 243 -2.28 3.66 3.25
C VAL A 243 -1.64 3.30 4.58
N THR A 244 -0.31 3.41 4.62
CA THR A 244 0.50 3.23 5.82
C THR A 244 1.27 4.50 6.16
N VAL A 245 1.67 4.61 7.42
CA VAL A 245 2.59 5.65 7.90
C VAL A 245 3.78 4.89 8.47
N ALA A 246 4.97 5.13 7.94
CA ALA A 246 6.17 4.52 8.49
C ALA A 246 6.55 5.23 9.80
N PRO A 247 6.92 4.50 10.86
CA PRO A 247 7.41 5.12 12.08
C PRO A 247 8.79 5.74 11.83
N ALA A 248 9.07 6.87 12.49
CA ALA A 248 10.43 7.40 12.54
C ALA A 248 11.30 6.49 13.43
N GLY A 249 12.38 5.96 12.86
CA GLY A 249 13.38 5.16 13.56
C GLY A 249 14.56 5.97 14.11
N VAL A 250 14.62 7.27 13.80
CA VAL A 250 15.65 8.20 14.29
C VAL A 250 15.04 9.45 14.91
N THR A 251 15.76 10.07 15.85
CA THR A 251 15.33 11.29 16.55
C THR A 251 15.96 12.54 15.94
N GLU A 252 15.39 13.71 16.24
CA GLU A 252 15.94 15.01 15.82
C GLU A 252 17.39 15.20 16.28
N ASP A 253 17.72 14.82 17.52
CA ASP A 253 19.08 14.94 18.06
C ASP A 253 20.09 14.07 17.29
N MET A 254 19.70 12.85 16.91
CA MET A 254 20.51 11.98 16.07
C MET A 254 20.76 12.63 14.70
N ILE A 255 19.75 13.26 14.12
CA ILE A 255 19.88 13.98 12.84
C ILE A 255 20.80 15.19 13.00
N ARG A 256 20.71 15.95 14.10
CA ARG A 256 21.62 17.07 14.37
C ARG A 256 23.07 16.60 14.47
N SER A 257 23.35 15.49 15.15
CA SER A 257 24.70 14.88 15.21
C SER A 257 25.18 14.46 13.82
N LYS A 258 24.36 13.67 13.11
CA LYS A 258 24.69 13.18 11.76
C LYS A 258 24.89 14.30 10.75
N THR A 259 24.12 15.38 10.86
CA THR A 259 24.28 16.56 10.00
C THR A 259 25.67 17.13 10.19
N LYS A 260 26.07 17.38 11.45
CA LYS A 260 27.44 17.83 11.75
C LYS A 260 28.46 16.86 11.21
N GLU A 261 28.36 15.56 11.49
CA GLU A 261 29.28 14.55 10.97
C GLU A 261 29.41 14.60 9.43
N THR A 262 28.29 14.72 8.73
CA THR A 262 28.26 14.77 7.25
C THR A 262 28.93 16.03 6.70
N VAL A 263 28.81 17.17 7.39
CA VAL A 263 29.41 18.44 6.96
C VAL A 263 30.75 18.76 7.66
N SER A 264 31.17 17.94 8.62
CA SER A 264 32.32 18.16 9.53
C SER A 264 33.70 17.97 8.89
N GLY A 265 33.78 17.88 7.56
CA GLY A 265 35.00 18.29 6.85
C GLY A 265 35.37 19.77 7.09
N HIS A 266 34.49 20.54 7.74
CA HIS A 266 34.67 21.93 8.12
C HIS A 266 34.39 22.14 9.63
N ASP A 267 35.38 22.63 10.37
CA ASP A 267 35.36 22.77 11.85
C ASP A 267 34.26 23.73 12.40
N ASP A 268 33.62 24.51 11.53
CA ASP A 268 32.69 25.59 11.89
C ASP A 268 31.25 25.36 11.36
N ALA A 269 30.79 24.09 11.37
CA ALA A 269 29.45 23.74 10.94
C ALA A 269 28.39 23.89 12.06
N THR A 270 27.30 24.60 11.76
CA THR A 270 26.15 24.79 12.64
C THR A 270 24.88 24.23 12.01
N VAL A 271 24.02 23.62 12.82
CA VAL A 271 22.70 23.11 12.39
C VAL A 271 21.65 24.10 12.86
N THR A 272 21.07 24.85 11.93
CA THR A 272 20.18 25.99 12.23
C THR A 272 18.73 25.56 12.49
N GLY A 273 18.32 24.41 11.96
CA GLY A 273 16.98 23.87 12.18
C GLY A 273 16.84 22.45 11.66
N VAL A 274 15.90 21.70 12.24
CA VAL A 274 15.52 20.38 11.76
C VAL A 274 14.00 20.33 11.69
N GLN A 275 13.47 19.87 10.55
CA GLN A 275 12.04 19.74 10.30
C GLN A 275 11.71 18.30 9.89
N LEU A 276 10.67 17.71 10.48
CA LEU A 276 10.15 16.41 10.08
C LEU A 276 8.96 16.58 9.14
N LEU A 277 9.04 15.98 7.95
CA LEU A 277 7.93 15.88 7.01
C LEU A 277 7.60 14.42 6.73
N HIS A 278 6.31 14.12 6.60
CA HIS A 278 5.83 12.81 6.16
C HIS A 278 5.44 12.90 4.70
N ILE A 279 6.32 12.36 3.86
CA ILE A 279 6.24 12.48 2.41
C ILE A 279 5.50 11.27 1.84
N PRO A 280 4.44 11.47 1.03
CA PRO A 280 3.70 10.37 0.42
C PRO A 280 4.53 9.72 -0.68
N ILE A 281 4.83 8.43 -0.54
CA ILE A 281 5.53 7.58 -1.50
C ILE A 281 4.53 6.56 -2.05
N VAL A 282 4.40 6.49 -3.36
CA VAL A 282 3.55 5.51 -4.03
C VAL A 282 4.42 4.45 -4.70
N THR A 283 4.21 3.19 -4.33
CA THR A 283 4.85 2.03 -4.97
C THR A 283 3.83 1.28 -5.82
N LEU A 284 4.18 1.05 -7.08
CA LEU A 284 3.40 0.29 -8.05
C LEU A 284 4.18 -0.94 -8.50
N GLU A 285 3.53 -2.10 -8.47
CA GLU A 285 4.07 -3.34 -9.02
C GLU A 285 3.27 -3.76 -10.26
N MET A 286 3.98 -4.14 -11.31
CA MET A 286 3.41 -4.50 -12.62
C MET A 286 4.05 -5.78 -13.13
N LEU A 287 3.37 -6.45 -14.06
CA LEU A 287 3.81 -7.67 -14.72
C LEU A 287 3.70 -7.54 -16.24
N ALA A 288 4.68 -8.12 -16.94
CA ALA A 288 4.63 -8.39 -18.37
C ALA A 288 5.28 -9.75 -18.66
N ALA A 289 4.52 -10.68 -19.25
CA ALA A 289 4.96 -12.04 -19.57
C ALA A 289 5.77 -12.74 -18.44
N GLY A 290 5.31 -12.61 -17.19
CA GLY A 290 5.94 -13.20 -16.01
C GLY A 290 7.09 -12.39 -15.40
N LYS A 291 7.56 -11.32 -16.04
CA LYS A 291 8.57 -10.41 -15.49
C LYS A 291 7.89 -9.32 -14.64
N SER A 292 8.41 -9.09 -13.44
CA SER A 292 7.93 -8.05 -12.52
C SER A 292 8.66 -6.73 -12.74
N TYR A 293 7.93 -5.64 -12.57
CA TYR A 293 8.38 -4.26 -12.70
C TYR A 293 7.88 -3.43 -11.52
N ARG A 294 8.72 -2.55 -11.02
CA ARG A 294 8.40 -1.62 -9.93
C ARG A 294 8.56 -0.17 -10.36
N LYS A 295 7.59 0.66 -10.00
CA LYS A 295 7.69 2.13 -10.02
C LYS A 295 7.54 2.67 -8.60
N ILE A 296 8.37 3.64 -8.23
CA ILE A 296 8.31 4.34 -6.95
C ILE A 296 8.24 5.84 -7.26
N LEU A 297 7.16 6.47 -6.82
CA LEU A 297 6.87 7.88 -7.06
C LEU A 297 6.85 8.64 -5.73
N GLN A 298 7.57 9.74 -5.66
CA GLN A 298 7.38 10.75 -4.62
C GLN A 298 6.14 11.56 -5.02
N ALA A 299 5.04 11.38 -4.26
CA ALA A 299 3.73 11.78 -4.72
C ALA A 299 3.39 13.25 -4.43
N ALA A 300 4.16 13.96 -3.58
CA ALA A 300 3.88 15.38 -3.31
C ALA A 300 4.33 16.30 -4.45
N THR A 301 5.42 15.97 -5.15
CA THR A 301 5.89 16.67 -6.36
C THR A 301 5.57 15.91 -7.65
N GLY A 302 5.30 14.60 -7.53
CA GLY A 302 5.13 13.71 -8.68
C GLY A 302 6.45 13.34 -9.35
N LYS A 303 7.60 13.48 -8.68
CA LYS A 303 8.89 13.00 -9.18
C LYS A 303 8.99 11.49 -9.08
N MET A 304 9.49 10.85 -10.13
CA MET A 304 9.73 9.41 -10.16
C MET A 304 11.07 9.11 -9.50
N ILE A 305 11.05 8.41 -8.36
CA ILE A 305 12.25 7.98 -7.64
C ILE A 305 12.86 6.77 -8.34
N TRP A 306 12.00 5.84 -8.78
CA TRP A 306 12.43 4.60 -9.41
C TRP A 306 11.44 4.14 -10.46
N ASP A 307 11.93 3.61 -11.58
CA ASP A 307 11.11 3.03 -12.64
C ASP A 307 11.89 1.97 -13.41
N ASP A 308 11.63 0.69 -13.11
CA ASP A 308 12.26 -0.46 -13.79
C ASP A 308 12.03 -0.46 -15.31
N THR A 309 11.05 0.30 -15.81
CA THR A 309 10.70 0.30 -17.23
C THR A 309 11.59 1.21 -18.08
N GLN A 310 12.41 2.08 -17.46
CA GLN A 310 13.16 3.12 -18.18
C GLN A 310 14.37 2.61 -18.97
N LYS A 311 14.96 1.48 -18.58
CA LYS A 311 16.19 0.96 -19.18
C LYS A 311 15.96 -0.32 -19.95
N CYS A 312 16.57 -0.43 -21.13
CA CYS A 312 16.54 -1.62 -21.95
C CYS A 312 17.24 -2.77 -21.23
N SER A 313 16.58 -3.93 -21.22
CA SER A 313 17.10 -5.14 -20.57
C SER A 313 18.39 -5.69 -21.23
N LEU A 314 18.82 -5.16 -22.38
CA LEU A 314 19.99 -5.64 -23.13
C LEU A 314 21.17 -4.65 -23.16
N CYS A 315 20.94 -3.34 -22.99
CA CYS A 315 22.02 -2.34 -23.15
C CYS A 315 21.86 -1.05 -22.34
N ASP A 316 21.02 -1.03 -21.30
CA ASP A 316 20.75 0.13 -20.42
C ASP A 316 20.27 1.43 -21.09
N GLN A 317 20.18 1.48 -22.42
CA GLN A 317 19.61 2.58 -23.18
C GLN A 317 18.12 2.79 -22.83
N LYS A 318 17.61 3.99 -23.06
CA LYS A 318 16.20 4.32 -22.79
C LYS A 318 15.26 3.34 -23.50
N SER A 319 14.39 2.69 -22.72
CA SER A 319 13.37 1.79 -23.24
C SER A 319 12.34 2.52 -24.08
N ARG A 320 11.85 1.82 -25.09
CA ARG A 320 10.78 2.27 -25.99
C ARG A 320 9.57 1.33 -25.94
N ALA A 321 9.78 0.03 -25.74
CA ALA A 321 8.72 -0.97 -25.72
C ALA A 321 9.04 -2.12 -24.77
N ILE A 322 8.10 -3.04 -24.62
CA ILE A 322 8.26 -4.31 -23.94
C ILE A 322 8.18 -5.44 -24.96
N CYS A 323 9.11 -6.37 -24.90
CA CYS A 323 9.03 -7.62 -25.63
C CYS A 323 7.83 -8.43 -25.14
N GLU A 324 6.86 -8.68 -26.02
CA GLU A 324 5.62 -9.40 -25.69
C GLU A 324 5.80 -10.93 -25.57
N VAL A 325 7.04 -11.42 -25.66
CA VAL A 325 7.40 -12.83 -25.49
C VAL A 325 8.06 -13.07 -24.13
N CYS A 326 9.19 -12.41 -23.84
CA CYS A 326 9.91 -12.59 -22.57
C CYS A 326 9.56 -11.52 -21.52
N GLY A 327 8.78 -10.50 -21.89
CA GLY A 327 8.41 -9.42 -21.00
C GLY A 327 9.49 -8.38 -20.76
N GLY A 328 10.70 -8.51 -21.34
CA GLY A 328 11.81 -7.57 -21.16
C GLY A 328 11.64 -6.23 -21.88
N THR A 329 12.13 -5.15 -21.28
CA THR A 329 12.18 -3.82 -21.89
C THR A 329 13.20 -3.72 -23.03
N VAL A 330 12.85 -3.03 -24.12
CA VAL A 330 13.71 -2.89 -25.31
C VAL A 330 13.82 -1.42 -25.75
N CYS A 331 15.02 -1.00 -26.11
CA CYS A 331 15.27 0.29 -26.77
C CYS A 331 15.08 0.16 -28.29
N THR A 332 15.20 1.27 -29.03
CA THR A 332 15.05 1.29 -30.49
C THR A 332 15.97 0.32 -31.23
N GLU A 333 17.19 0.10 -30.76
CA GLU A 333 18.17 -0.80 -31.42
C GLU A 333 17.85 -2.28 -31.21
N HIS A 334 17.29 -2.61 -30.06
CA HIS A 334 16.96 -3.97 -29.65
C HIS A 334 15.49 -4.35 -29.89
N GLU A 335 14.67 -3.41 -30.34
CA GLU A 335 13.28 -3.62 -30.67
C GLU A 335 13.12 -4.12 -32.11
N ARG A 336 12.28 -5.14 -32.30
CA ARG A 336 11.75 -5.54 -33.61
C ARG A 336 10.27 -5.74 -33.52
N THR A 337 9.59 -5.64 -34.65
CA THR A 337 8.15 -5.90 -34.75
C THR A 337 7.93 -7.15 -35.59
N CYS A 338 7.14 -8.10 -35.07
CA CYS A 338 6.75 -9.28 -35.85
C CYS A 338 6.05 -8.85 -37.14
N SER A 339 6.55 -9.27 -38.30
CA SER A 339 5.96 -8.89 -39.58
C SER A 339 4.56 -9.46 -39.81
N SER A 340 4.19 -10.54 -39.10
CA SER A 340 2.87 -11.18 -39.19
C SER A 340 1.86 -10.56 -38.22
N CYS A 341 2.15 -10.55 -36.91
CA CYS A 341 1.17 -10.15 -35.87
C CYS A 341 1.47 -8.80 -35.21
N ARG A 342 2.49 -8.08 -35.65
CA ARG A 342 2.89 -6.75 -35.16
C ARG A 342 3.28 -6.65 -33.68
N LYS A 343 3.44 -7.78 -32.97
CA LYS A 343 3.99 -7.80 -31.61
C LYS A 343 5.38 -7.18 -31.54
N HIS A 344 5.66 -6.47 -30.45
CA HIS A 344 7.00 -5.98 -30.13
C HIS A 344 7.86 -7.11 -29.55
N LEU A 345 9.08 -7.26 -30.06
CA LEU A 345 10.01 -8.35 -29.75
C LEU A 345 11.39 -7.76 -29.43
N CYS A 346 12.13 -8.40 -28.52
CA CYS A 346 13.57 -8.18 -28.43
C CYS A 346 14.33 -8.96 -29.51
N THR A 347 15.57 -8.58 -29.75
CA THR A 347 16.49 -9.27 -30.67
C THR A 347 16.75 -10.74 -30.29
N ASP A 348 16.60 -11.11 -29.02
CA ASP A 348 16.81 -12.48 -28.55
C ASP A 348 15.58 -13.38 -28.73
N CYS A 349 14.38 -12.79 -28.73
CA CYS A 349 13.12 -13.52 -28.87
C CYS A 349 12.59 -13.52 -30.32
N MET A 350 13.10 -12.64 -31.18
CA MET A 350 12.75 -12.67 -32.59
C MET A 350 13.37 -13.89 -33.27
N VAL A 351 12.68 -14.40 -34.28
CA VAL A 351 13.25 -15.38 -35.21
C VAL A 351 13.17 -14.81 -36.62
N THR A 352 14.16 -15.09 -37.45
CA THR A 352 14.15 -14.65 -38.85
C THR A 352 13.75 -15.79 -39.78
N LYS A 353 12.94 -15.47 -40.80
CA LYS A 353 12.60 -16.37 -41.91
C LYS A 353 13.06 -15.73 -43.23
N GLY A 354 13.64 -16.52 -44.11
CA GLY A 354 14.19 -16.07 -45.41
C GLY A 354 15.71 -15.84 -45.39
N ILE A 355 16.37 -16.18 -46.51
CA ILE A 355 17.83 -16.08 -46.66
C ILE A 355 18.23 -14.68 -47.14
N VAL A 356 17.55 -14.17 -48.17
CA VAL A 356 17.83 -12.85 -48.76
C VAL A 356 17.06 -11.75 -48.04
N ASN A 357 15.75 -11.94 -47.84
CA ASN A 357 14.89 -11.02 -47.10
C ASN A 357 14.57 -11.63 -45.73
N LYS A 358 15.37 -11.27 -44.71
CA LYS A 358 15.15 -11.72 -43.34
C LYS A 358 13.92 -11.04 -42.75
N ILE A 359 12.83 -11.79 -42.62
CA ILE A 359 11.56 -11.31 -42.05
C ILE A 359 11.56 -11.63 -40.54
N PRO A 360 11.44 -10.63 -39.65
CA PRO A 360 11.33 -10.86 -38.22
C PRO A 360 9.95 -11.43 -37.85
N LEU A 361 9.92 -12.56 -37.16
CA LEU A 361 8.71 -13.24 -36.69
C LEU A 361 8.83 -13.54 -35.19
N CYS A 362 7.69 -13.55 -34.49
CA CYS A 362 7.64 -14.10 -33.14
C CYS A 362 7.64 -15.64 -33.18
N PRO A 363 7.99 -16.33 -32.08
CA PRO A 363 8.03 -17.79 -32.05
C PRO A 363 6.72 -18.46 -32.47
N THR A 364 5.58 -17.88 -32.10
CA THR A 364 4.25 -18.38 -32.49
C THR A 364 4.01 -18.30 -34.00
N CYS A 365 4.29 -17.16 -34.63
CA CYS A 365 4.09 -16.96 -36.07
C CYS A 365 5.12 -17.68 -36.94
N LYS A 366 6.26 -18.11 -36.38
CA LYS A 366 7.21 -18.96 -37.08
C LYS A 366 6.66 -20.37 -37.31
N ASN A 367 5.88 -20.87 -36.34
CA ASN A 367 5.38 -22.24 -36.31
C ASN A 367 3.95 -22.36 -36.87
N ALA A 368 3.29 -21.25 -37.17
CA ALA A 368 2.05 -21.17 -37.93
C ALA A 368 2.36 -21.09 -39.42
#